data_AF-X1NCM0-F1
#
_entry.id   AF-X1NCM0-F1
#
_cell.length_a   1.000
_cell.length_b   1.000
_cell.length_c   1.000
_cell.angle_alpha   90.00
_cell.angle_beta   90.00
_cell.angle_gamma   90.00
#
_symmetry.space_group_name_H-M   'P 1'
#
loop_
_entity.id
_entity.type
_entity.pdbx_description
1 polymer ?
#
loop_
_entity_poly.entity_id
_entity_poly.type
_entity_poly.pdbx_seq_one_letter_code
_entity_poly.pdbx_strand_id
1 'polypeptide(L)'
;ITTKESVLYLKSKSSLEEVLKYLEADIILIEGFKREKTFPKIVCLRKENEKTELFDGLQLCTASIFPPNTNCDFSTFNILKTEDIKKMADIVIEKSFKLPNLNCGACGYQDCYGLAQEIVQGNKTIGDCPSLEPSTLVKVNGKIISMNPFIAKIVKNTIIGLLSTLKGFAKGSIEIKIKQK
;
A
#
# COMPACT_ATOMS: atom_id res chain seq x y z
N ILE A 1 13.63 -16.65 18.01
CA ILE A 1 12.49 -16.86 17.10
C ILE A 1 11.47 -17.67 17.87
N THR A 2 10.44 -17.01 18.39
CA THR A 2 9.31 -17.67 19.09
C THR A 2 8.31 -18.22 18.07
N THR A 3 7.28 -18.96 18.50
CA THR A 3 6.17 -19.38 17.62
C THR A 3 5.36 -18.21 17.05
N LYS A 4 5.60 -16.98 17.52
CA LYS A 4 4.92 -15.75 17.09
C LYS A 4 5.79 -14.83 16.24
N GLU A 5 7.05 -15.19 16.03
CA GLU A 5 8.02 -14.36 15.34
C GLU A 5 8.68 -15.16 14.23
N SER A 6 9.00 -14.49 13.14
CA SER A 6 9.77 -15.08 12.04
C SER A 6 10.76 -14.06 11.54
N VAL A 7 11.95 -14.53 11.18
CA VAL A 7 13.00 -13.68 10.61
C VAL A 7 13.35 -14.23 9.23
N LEU A 8 13.23 -13.38 8.22
CA LEU A 8 13.58 -13.70 6.84
C LEU A 8 14.90 -13.03 6.48
N TYR A 9 15.93 -13.84 6.18
CA TYR A 9 17.19 -13.33 5.65
C TYR A 9 17.21 -13.45 4.13
N LEU A 10 17.34 -12.31 3.45
CA LEU A 10 17.43 -12.25 1.99
C LEU A 10 18.89 -12.02 1.57
N LYS A 11 19.36 -12.81 0.59
CA LYS A 11 20.77 -12.78 0.14
C LYS A 11 21.12 -11.55 -0.71
N SER A 12 20.13 -10.87 -1.27
CA SER A 12 20.31 -9.72 -2.16
C SER A 12 19.47 -8.54 -1.69
N LYS A 13 19.82 -7.33 -2.17
CA LYS A 13 18.93 -6.18 -2.06
C LYS A 13 17.62 -6.53 -2.77
N SER A 14 16.54 -6.56 -2.01
CA SER A 14 15.18 -6.74 -2.53
C SER A 14 14.42 -5.43 -2.44
N SER A 15 13.57 -5.19 -3.44
CA SER A 15 12.61 -4.08 -3.36
C SER A 15 11.57 -4.39 -2.28
N LEU A 16 10.94 -3.35 -1.73
CA LEU A 16 9.85 -3.55 -0.77
C LEU A 16 8.75 -4.45 -1.37
N GLU A 17 8.39 -4.24 -2.64
CA GLU A 17 7.38 -5.05 -3.34
C GLU A 17 7.75 -6.54 -3.46
N GLU A 18 9.04 -6.88 -3.48
CA GLU A 18 9.46 -8.29 -3.44
C GLU A 18 9.33 -8.89 -2.05
N VAL A 19 9.66 -8.12 -1.00
CA VAL A 19 9.54 -8.56 0.39
C VAL A 19 8.07 -8.75 0.77
N LEU A 20 7.20 -7.82 0.37
CA LEU A 20 5.76 -7.87 0.67
C LEU A 20 5.09 -9.13 0.12
N LYS A 21 5.62 -9.77 -0.94
CA LYS A 21 5.08 -11.03 -1.51
C LYS A 21 5.18 -12.25 -0.59
N TYR A 22 5.94 -12.15 0.50
CA TYR A 22 6.11 -13.19 1.52
C TYR A 22 5.26 -12.95 2.76
N LEU A 23 4.57 -11.81 2.85
CA LEU A 23 3.83 -11.38 4.03
C LEU A 23 2.34 -11.33 3.73
N GLU A 24 1.53 -11.80 4.68
CA GLU A 24 0.08 -11.66 4.67
C GLU A 24 -0.32 -11.13 6.04
N ALA A 25 -0.75 -9.86 6.08
CA ALA A 25 -1.07 -9.15 7.31
C ALA A 25 -2.02 -7.97 7.03
N ASP A 26 -2.82 -7.59 8.03
CA ASP A 26 -3.70 -6.43 7.94
C ASP A 26 -2.91 -5.11 8.02
N ILE A 27 -1.84 -5.09 8.81
CA ILE A 27 -0.95 -3.94 8.98
C ILE A 27 0.50 -4.39 8.85
N ILE A 28 1.28 -3.63 8.09
CA ILE A 28 2.73 -3.84 7.94
C ILE A 28 3.43 -2.56 8.40
N LEU A 29 4.18 -2.66 9.50
CA LEU A 29 5.02 -1.56 9.97
C LEU A 29 6.38 -1.63 9.26
N ILE A 30 6.73 -0.56 8.56
CA ILE A 30 7.96 -0.49 7.76
C ILE A 30 8.88 0.58 8.37
N GLU A 31 10.03 0.16 8.87
CA GLU A 31 11.10 1.07 9.28
C GLU A 31 12.07 1.31 8.11
N GLY A 32 12.32 2.58 7.80
CA GLY A 32 13.15 2.97 6.65
C GLY A 32 12.33 3.20 5.38
N PHE A 33 12.88 2.82 4.22
CA PHE A 33 12.24 2.98 2.90
C PHE A 33 11.68 4.39 2.62
N LYS A 34 12.37 5.45 3.08
CA LYS A 34 11.89 6.85 2.99
C LYS A 34 11.52 7.32 1.60
N ARG A 35 12.09 6.69 0.55
CA ARG A 35 11.85 7.02 -0.85
C ARG A 35 10.56 6.42 -1.41
N GLU A 36 9.97 5.44 -0.75
CA GLU A 36 8.70 4.85 -1.19
C GLU A 36 7.56 5.85 -1.03
N LYS A 37 6.65 5.88 -2.00
CA LYS A 37 5.62 6.93 -2.14
C LYS A 37 4.19 6.40 -2.22
N THR A 38 3.99 5.14 -1.86
CA THR A 38 2.73 4.43 -2.10
C THR A 38 1.97 4.08 -0.82
N PHE A 39 2.43 4.56 0.33
CA PHE A 39 1.83 4.33 1.63
C PHE A 39 2.14 5.52 2.56
N PRO A 40 1.30 5.77 3.56
CA PRO A 40 1.48 6.87 4.49
C PRO A 40 2.56 6.57 5.55
N LYS A 41 3.06 7.63 6.21
CA LYS A 41 4.25 7.58 7.07
C LYS A 41 4.01 8.24 8.42
N ILE A 42 4.60 7.68 9.46
CA ILE A 42 4.89 8.40 10.70
C ILE A 42 6.28 9.01 10.55
N VAL A 43 6.41 10.32 10.70
CA VAL A 43 7.71 10.98 10.60
C VAL A 43 8.28 11.22 12.00
N CYS A 44 9.31 10.45 12.33
CA CYS A 44 10.04 10.59 13.58
C CYS A 44 11.05 11.74 13.49
N LEU A 45 10.85 12.81 14.26
CA LEU A 45 11.68 14.02 14.28
C LEU A 45 12.49 14.09 15.58
N ARG A 46 13.76 14.45 15.47
CA ARG A 46 14.62 14.83 16.60
C ARG A 46 14.73 16.35 16.72
N LYS A 47 14.66 17.05 15.59
CA LYS A 47 14.74 18.52 15.51
C LYS A 47 13.82 19.04 14.41
N GLU A 48 13.39 20.28 14.53
CA GLU A 48 12.47 20.89 13.57
C GLU A 48 13.01 20.94 12.13
N ASN A 49 14.31 21.17 11.95
CA ASN A 49 14.91 21.28 10.62
C ASN A 49 14.88 19.97 9.82
N GLU A 50 14.64 18.81 10.45
CA GLU A 50 14.49 17.53 9.74
C GLU A 50 13.16 17.45 8.95
N LYS A 51 12.19 18.35 9.21
CA LYS A 51 10.96 18.44 8.43
C LYS A 51 11.25 18.64 6.93
N THR A 52 12.23 19.47 6.58
CA THR A 52 12.56 19.76 5.17
C THR A 52 13.11 18.55 4.42
N GLU A 53 13.71 17.59 5.13
CA GLU A 53 14.22 16.35 4.54
C GLU A 53 13.15 15.24 4.49
N LEU A 54 12.33 15.15 5.54
CA LEU A 54 11.46 13.99 5.77
C LEU A 54 10.02 14.20 5.28
N PHE A 55 9.60 15.45 5.06
CA PHE A 55 8.23 15.73 4.61
C PHE A 55 8.09 15.50 3.11
N ASP A 56 7.03 14.80 2.75
CA ASP A 56 6.68 14.46 1.37
C ASP A 56 5.17 14.40 1.13
N GLY A 57 4.37 14.98 2.03
CA GLY A 57 2.91 14.97 1.91
C GLY A 57 2.26 13.61 2.21
N LEU A 58 3.02 12.60 2.66
CA LEU A 58 2.47 11.30 3.09
C LEU A 58 2.43 11.14 4.62
N GLN A 59 2.64 12.21 5.38
CA GLN A 59 2.69 12.20 6.84
C GLN A 59 1.28 12.01 7.42
N LEU A 60 1.05 10.94 8.21
CA LEU A 60 -0.15 10.86 9.06
C LEU A 60 0.03 11.71 10.31
N CYS A 61 1.23 11.66 10.89
CA CYS A 61 1.60 12.40 12.07
C CYS A 61 3.12 12.50 12.20
N THR A 62 3.55 13.34 13.14
CA THR A 62 4.96 13.45 13.54
C THR A 62 5.12 12.97 14.98
N ALA A 63 6.27 12.36 15.25
CA ALA A 63 6.58 11.72 16.52
C ALA A 63 7.97 12.11 17.00
N SER A 64 8.12 12.47 18.27
CA SER A 64 9.41 12.88 18.85
C SER A 64 9.54 12.44 20.30
N ILE A 65 10.78 12.50 20.82
CA ILE A 65 11.08 12.35 22.25
C ILE A 65 11.39 13.73 22.80
N PHE A 66 10.65 14.15 23.82
CA PHE A 66 10.91 15.39 24.57
C PHE A 66 10.38 15.27 26.01
N PRO A 67 10.87 16.07 26.96
CA PRO A 67 10.47 15.95 28.37
C PRO A 67 8.94 15.99 28.55
N PRO A 68 8.37 15.15 29.43
CA PRO A 68 6.96 15.25 29.78
C PRO A 68 6.61 16.67 30.25
N ASN A 69 5.43 17.15 29.89
CA ASN A 69 4.93 18.51 30.21
C ASN A 69 5.70 19.68 29.57
N THR A 70 6.56 19.41 28.57
CA THR A 70 7.04 20.45 27.64
C THR A 70 6.25 20.39 26.34
N ASN A 71 6.01 21.56 25.74
CA ASN A 71 5.44 21.64 24.40
C ASN A 71 6.56 21.49 23.36
N CYS A 72 6.23 20.83 22.26
CA CYS A 72 7.10 20.66 21.11
C CYS A 72 6.38 21.22 19.89
N ASP A 73 6.79 22.39 19.41
CA ASP A 73 6.10 23.08 18.32
C ASP A 73 6.27 22.37 16.97
N PHE A 74 7.20 21.43 16.89
CA PHE A 74 7.55 20.75 15.65
C PHE A 74 7.07 19.30 15.57
N SER A 75 6.38 18.77 16.59
CA SER A 75 5.94 17.36 16.63
C SER A 75 4.55 17.20 17.22
N THR A 76 3.73 16.34 16.61
CA THR A 76 2.34 16.08 17.01
C THR A 76 2.28 15.22 18.27
N PHE A 77 3.18 14.25 18.40
CA PHE A 77 3.13 13.23 19.46
C PHE A 77 4.45 13.06 20.19
N ASN A 78 4.37 12.87 21.51
CA ASN A 78 5.51 12.50 22.36
C ASN A 78 5.52 10.99 22.58
N ILE A 79 6.50 10.28 22.03
CA ILE A 79 6.56 8.81 22.16
C ILE A 79 6.97 8.33 23.56
N LEU A 80 7.27 9.23 24.50
CA LEU A 80 7.38 8.89 25.92
C LEU A 80 6.01 8.77 26.63
N LYS A 81 4.93 9.26 26.02
CA LYS A 81 3.57 9.22 26.59
C LYS A 81 2.78 8.08 25.97
N THR A 82 2.32 7.14 26.81
CA THR A 82 1.54 5.99 26.35
C THR A 82 0.23 6.41 25.66
N GLU A 83 -0.38 7.51 26.08
CA GLU A 83 -1.61 8.05 25.49
C GLU A 83 -1.37 8.52 24.04
N ASP A 84 -0.21 9.13 23.77
CA ASP A 84 0.15 9.58 22.42
C ASP A 84 0.43 8.37 21.52
N ILE A 85 1.10 7.32 22.02
CA ILE A 85 1.30 6.08 21.29
C ILE A 85 -0.04 5.42 20.90
N LYS A 86 -1.01 5.40 21.82
CA LYS A 86 -2.35 4.87 21.54
C LYS A 86 -3.04 5.65 20.42
N LYS A 87 -3.03 6.98 20.50
CA LYS A 87 -3.60 7.85 19.44
C LYS A 87 -2.90 7.66 18.10
N MET A 88 -1.58 7.49 18.09
CA MET A 88 -0.83 7.17 16.88
C MET A 88 -1.29 5.83 16.28
N ALA A 89 -1.47 4.81 17.11
CA ALA A 89 -1.96 3.51 16.66
C ALA A 89 -3.37 3.61 16.08
N ASP A 90 -4.28 4.36 16.73
CA ASP A 90 -5.64 4.60 16.22
C ASP A 90 -5.60 5.26 14.83
N ILE A 91 -4.76 6.29 14.65
CA ILE A 91 -4.55 6.95 13.35
C ILE A 91 -4.03 5.97 12.30
N VAL A 92 -3.07 5.11 12.65
CA VAL A 92 -2.54 4.10 11.72
C VAL A 92 -3.61 3.10 11.32
N ILE A 93 -4.38 2.60 12.28
CA ILE A 93 -5.46 1.63 12.02
C ILE A 93 -6.51 2.24 11.08
N GLU A 94 -6.86 3.51 11.28
CA GLU A 94 -7.89 4.20 10.49
C GLU A 94 -7.38 4.62 9.10
N LYS A 95 -6.14 5.13 9.01
CA LYS A 95 -5.66 5.88 7.84
C LYS A 95 -4.53 5.22 7.07
N SER A 96 -4.03 4.06 7.51
CA SER A 96 -2.99 3.36 6.75
C SER A 96 -3.55 2.75 5.46
N PHE A 97 -2.71 2.71 4.42
CA PHE A 97 -3.04 2.09 3.14
C PHE A 97 -1.78 1.73 2.36
N LYS A 98 -1.93 0.92 1.31
CA LYS A 98 -0.88 0.65 0.32
C LYS A 98 -1.46 0.69 -1.09
N LEU A 99 -0.97 1.60 -1.91
CA LEU A 99 -1.26 1.65 -3.35
C LEU A 99 -0.36 0.65 -4.12
N PRO A 100 -0.81 0.16 -5.29
CA PRO A 100 -0.17 -0.97 -5.99
C PRO A 100 1.12 -0.60 -6.75
N ASN A 101 1.57 0.65 -6.67
CA ASN A 101 2.80 1.15 -7.32
C ASN A 101 2.87 0.93 -8.84
N LEU A 102 1.71 0.90 -9.51
CA LEU A 102 1.61 0.67 -10.95
C LEU A 102 1.81 1.93 -11.80
N ASN A 103 1.69 3.12 -11.18
CA ASN A 103 1.82 4.44 -11.82
C ASN A 103 1.08 4.54 -13.17
N CYS A 104 -0.15 4.02 -13.21
CA CYS A 104 -0.85 3.77 -14.46
C CYS A 104 -1.69 4.94 -14.99
N GLY A 105 -1.83 6.04 -14.26
CA GLY A 105 -2.63 7.19 -14.68
C GLY A 105 -4.16 7.03 -14.57
N ALA A 106 -4.67 5.82 -14.34
CA ALA A 106 -6.10 5.54 -14.47
C ALA A 106 -7.01 6.23 -13.44
N CYS A 107 -6.46 6.69 -12.32
CA CYS A 107 -7.17 7.47 -11.30
C CYS A 107 -7.15 8.99 -11.57
N GLY A 108 -6.53 9.44 -12.67
CA GLY A 108 -6.38 10.86 -13.02
C GLY A 108 -5.10 11.52 -12.52
N TYR A 109 -4.31 10.85 -11.67
CA TYR A 109 -3.00 11.32 -11.22
C TYR A 109 -1.88 10.69 -12.04
N GLN A 110 -0.77 11.42 -12.25
CA GLN A 110 0.36 10.96 -13.06
C GLN A 110 0.97 9.64 -12.55
N ASP A 111 1.06 9.50 -11.23
CA ASP A 111 1.62 8.34 -10.56
C ASP A 111 0.82 8.00 -9.29
N CYS A 112 1.16 6.89 -8.63
CA CYS A 112 0.53 6.52 -7.37
C CYS A 112 0.86 7.50 -6.24
N TYR A 113 1.94 8.28 -6.33
CA TYR A 113 2.31 9.23 -5.30
C TYR A 113 1.30 10.38 -5.22
N GLY A 114 0.91 10.95 -6.36
CA GLY A 114 -0.12 11.99 -6.41
C GLY A 114 -1.43 11.56 -5.74
N LEU A 115 -1.93 10.35 -6.06
CA LEU A 115 -3.12 9.81 -5.38
C LEU A 115 -2.88 9.58 -3.88
N ALA A 116 -1.71 9.06 -3.50
CA ALA A 116 -1.40 8.81 -2.09
C ALA A 116 -1.42 10.10 -1.25
N GLN A 117 -0.92 11.22 -1.78
CA GLN A 117 -0.95 12.50 -1.09
C GLN A 117 -2.40 12.98 -0.86
N GLU A 118 -3.26 12.84 -1.86
CA GLU A 118 -4.68 13.23 -1.76
C GLU A 118 -5.46 12.36 -0.77
N ILE A 119 -5.12 11.07 -0.67
CA ILE A 119 -5.68 10.18 0.35
C ILE A 119 -5.25 10.63 1.75
N VAL A 120 -3.97 10.94 1.95
CA VAL A 120 -3.46 11.42 3.26
C VAL A 120 -4.10 12.75 3.66
N GLN A 121 -4.33 13.64 2.69
CA GLN A 121 -5.03 14.91 2.92
C GLN A 121 -6.54 14.75 3.19
N GLY A 122 -7.11 13.57 2.92
CA GLY A 122 -8.54 13.29 3.10
C GLY A 122 -9.42 13.73 1.93
N ASN A 123 -8.84 14.14 0.81
CA ASN A 123 -9.58 14.53 -0.40
C ASN A 123 -10.03 13.30 -1.21
N LYS A 124 -9.37 12.16 -1.00
CA LYS A 124 -9.56 10.90 -1.72
C LYS A 124 -9.51 9.70 -0.79
N THR A 125 -9.93 8.54 -1.31
CA THR A 125 -9.90 7.26 -0.61
C THR A 125 -9.13 6.23 -1.42
N ILE A 126 -8.79 5.09 -0.82
CA ILE A 126 -8.17 3.98 -1.54
C ILE A 126 -9.05 3.44 -2.69
N GLY A 127 -10.37 3.57 -2.57
CA GLY A 127 -11.34 3.15 -3.59
C GLY A 127 -11.26 3.98 -4.88
N ASP A 128 -10.63 5.16 -4.83
CA ASP A 128 -10.35 5.95 -6.02
C ASP A 128 -9.25 5.35 -6.91
N CYS A 129 -8.59 4.26 -6.50
CA CYS A 129 -7.65 3.51 -7.33
C CYS A 129 -8.34 2.35 -8.07
N PRO A 130 -8.58 2.44 -9.39
CA PRO A 130 -9.30 1.40 -10.14
C PRO A 130 -8.56 0.05 -10.19
N SER A 131 -7.26 0.04 -9.86
CA SER A 131 -6.44 -1.16 -9.85
C SER A 131 -6.60 -1.99 -8.57
N LEU A 132 -7.17 -1.43 -7.50
CA LEU A 132 -7.44 -2.15 -6.25
C LEU A 132 -8.75 -2.95 -6.32
N GLU A 133 -9.68 -2.55 -7.19
CA GLU A 133 -10.92 -3.29 -7.49
C GLU A 133 -10.95 -3.75 -8.96
N PRO A 134 -10.09 -4.71 -9.34
CA PRO A 134 -9.99 -5.11 -10.73
C PRO A 134 -11.24 -5.89 -11.16
N SER A 135 -11.79 -5.55 -12.34
CA SER A 135 -12.87 -6.33 -12.97
C SER A 135 -12.42 -7.73 -13.44
N THR A 136 -11.12 -7.99 -13.42
CA THR A 136 -10.47 -9.20 -13.92
C THR A 136 -9.42 -9.63 -12.92
N LEU A 137 -9.63 -10.78 -12.30
CA LEU A 137 -8.69 -11.34 -11.32
C LEU A 137 -7.90 -12.48 -11.96
N VAL A 138 -6.58 -12.35 -11.96
CA VAL A 138 -5.65 -13.39 -12.43
C VAL A 138 -4.83 -13.87 -11.23
N LYS A 139 -4.81 -15.19 -11.02
CA LYS A 139 -4.01 -15.85 -9.98
C LYS A 139 -2.98 -16.78 -10.62
N VAL A 140 -1.73 -16.69 -10.16
CA VAL A 140 -0.64 -17.60 -10.52
C VAL A 140 -0.11 -18.22 -9.23
N ASN A 141 -0.16 -19.55 -9.12
CA ASN A 141 0.20 -20.29 -7.88
C ASN A 141 -0.54 -19.74 -6.64
N GLY A 142 -1.83 -19.42 -6.78
CA GLY A 142 -2.65 -18.83 -5.72
C GLY A 142 -2.43 -17.34 -5.49
N LYS A 143 -1.33 -16.74 -5.96
CA LYS A 143 -1.03 -15.32 -5.79
C LYS A 143 -1.75 -14.46 -6.83
N ILE A 144 -2.43 -13.41 -6.36
CA ILE A 144 -3.08 -12.43 -7.24
C ILE A 144 -2.00 -11.63 -7.97
N ILE A 145 -2.15 -11.49 -9.28
CA ILE A 145 -1.28 -10.65 -10.11
C ILE A 145 -1.95 -9.29 -10.26
N SER A 146 -1.33 -8.27 -9.67
CA SER A 146 -1.78 -6.88 -9.83
C SER A 146 -1.63 -6.44 -11.29
N MET A 147 -2.72 -5.91 -11.85
CA MET A 147 -2.77 -5.42 -13.22
C MET A 147 -3.32 -4.00 -13.22
N ASN A 148 -2.82 -3.17 -14.14
CA ASN A 148 -3.47 -1.90 -14.42
C ASN A 148 -4.78 -2.13 -15.20
N PRO A 149 -5.67 -1.12 -15.29
CA PRO A 149 -6.97 -1.29 -15.94
C PRO A 149 -6.89 -1.66 -17.42
N PHE A 150 -5.86 -1.20 -18.12
CA PHE A 150 -5.64 -1.53 -19.53
C PHE A 150 -5.34 -3.02 -19.73
N ILE A 151 -4.39 -3.58 -18.96
CA ILE A 151 -4.05 -5.00 -19.02
C ILE A 151 -5.22 -5.87 -18.56
N ALA A 152 -5.92 -5.48 -17.49
CA ALA A 152 -7.11 -6.19 -17.02
C ALA A 152 -8.21 -6.26 -18.11
N LYS A 153 -8.39 -5.17 -18.87
CA LYS A 153 -9.32 -5.09 -20.01
C LYS A 153 -8.87 -5.96 -21.18
N ILE A 154 -7.57 -5.98 -21.52
CA ILE A 154 -7.04 -6.88 -22.55
C ILE A 154 -7.33 -8.33 -22.18
N VAL A 155 -6.91 -8.78 -21.00
CA VAL A 155 -7.11 -10.17 -20.54
C VAL A 155 -8.59 -10.54 -20.62
N LYS A 156 -9.47 -9.69 -20.07
CA LYS A 156 -10.93 -9.89 -20.13
C LYS A 156 -11.43 -10.07 -21.56
N ASN A 157 -11.12 -9.12 -22.43
CA ASN A 157 -11.65 -9.11 -23.80
C ASN A 157 -11.10 -10.27 -24.63
N THR A 158 -9.82 -10.63 -24.44
CA THR A 158 -9.20 -11.78 -25.10
C THR A 158 -9.89 -13.08 -24.67
N ILE A 159 -10.08 -13.28 -23.36
CA ILE A 159 -10.76 -14.47 -22.84
C ILE A 159 -12.22 -14.54 -23.31
N ILE A 160 -12.97 -13.44 -23.24
CA ILE A 160 -14.36 -13.40 -23.72
C ILE A 160 -14.41 -13.68 -25.23
N GLY A 161 -13.52 -13.08 -26.02
CA GLY A 161 -13.44 -13.31 -27.47
C GLY A 161 -13.19 -14.78 -27.80
N LEU A 162 -12.23 -15.41 -27.12
CA LEU A 162 -11.97 -16.85 -27.28
C LEU A 162 -13.20 -17.70 -26.94
N LEU A 163 -13.78 -17.48 -25.75
CA LEU A 163 -14.90 -18.28 -25.26
C LEU A 163 -16.19 -18.08 -26.06
N SER A 164 -16.39 -16.90 -26.66
CA SER A 164 -17.59 -16.59 -27.46
C SER A 164 -17.74 -17.47 -28.71
N THR A 165 -16.66 -18.09 -29.16
CA THR A 165 -16.67 -19.04 -30.30
C THR A 165 -17.06 -20.45 -29.91
N LEU A 166 -17.10 -20.77 -28.61
CA LEU A 166 -17.38 -22.10 -28.11
C LEU A 166 -18.88 -22.39 -28.10
N LYS A 167 -19.24 -23.61 -28.53
CA LYS A 167 -20.63 -24.09 -28.44
C LYS A 167 -21.06 -24.15 -26.96
N GLY A 168 -22.20 -23.53 -26.65
CA GLY A 168 -22.76 -23.51 -25.30
C GLY A 168 -22.26 -22.37 -24.41
N PHE A 169 -21.49 -21.41 -24.94
CA PHE A 169 -21.14 -20.20 -24.21
C PHE A 169 -22.38 -19.35 -23.89
N ALA A 170 -22.46 -18.90 -22.64
CA ALA A 170 -23.48 -17.97 -22.16
C ALA A 170 -22.81 -16.84 -21.36
N LYS A 171 -23.47 -15.68 -21.31
CA LYS A 171 -22.98 -14.54 -20.50
C LYS A 171 -23.07 -14.90 -19.01
N GLY A 172 -22.01 -14.64 -18.26
CA GLY A 172 -21.95 -14.91 -16.83
C GLY A 172 -20.53 -14.76 -16.27
N SER A 173 -20.34 -15.26 -15.04
CA SER A 173 -19.01 -15.37 -14.44
C SER A 173 -18.19 -16.42 -15.19
N ILE A 174 -16.91 -16.12 -15.44
CA ILE A 174 -15.98 -16.99 -16.18
C ILE A 174 -14.87 -17.41 -15.21
N GLU A 175 -14.69 -18.71 -15.03
CA GLU A 175 -13.54 -19.29 -14.31
C GLU A 175 -12.71 -20.13 -15.28
N ILE A 176 -11.40 -19.86 -15.36
CA ILE A 176 -10.45 -20.64 -16.17
C ILE A 176 -9.37 -21.20 -15.25
N LYS A 177 -9.18 -22.52 -15.29
CA LYS A 177 -8.13 -23.24 -14.57
C LYS A 177 -7.18 -23.89 -15.57
N ILE A 178 -5.92 -23.45 -15.57
CA ILE A 178 -4.85 -24.03 -16.38
C ILE A 178 -3.88 -24.73 -15.43
N LYS A 179 -3.63 -26.03 -15.65
CA LYS A 179 -2.60 -26.78 -14.94
C LYS A 179 -1.37 -26.85 -15.83
N GLN A 180 -0.30 -26.16 -15.43
CA GLN A 180 1.01 -26.31 -16.05
C GLN A 180 1.67 -27.59 -15.49
N LYS A 181 2.30 -28.38 -16.36
CA LYS A 181 3.10 -29.55 -15.97
C LYS A 181 4.47 -29.12 -15.49
#